data_AF-A0A841LRN3-F1
#
_entry.id   AF-A0A841LRN3-F1
#
_cell.length_a   1.000
_cell.length_b   1.000
_cell.length_c   1.000
_cell.angle_alpha   90.00
_cell.angle_beta   90.00
_cell.angle_gamma   90.00
#
_symmetry.space_group_name_H-M   'P 1'
#
loop_
_entity.id
_entity.type
_entity.pdbx_description
1 polymer ?
#
loop_
_entity_poly.entity_id
_entity_poly.type
_entity_poly.pdbx_seq_one_letter_code
_entity_poly.pdbx_strand_id
1 'polypeptide(L)' 'MANFQLTSETAFKVKTKFLRKYRDLANEPLEFTPGKEDQLVEDLMRLVKRDRTYIEFTIQKALADTKGNRL' A
#
# COMPACT_ATOMS: atom_id res chain seq x y z
N MET A 1 -4.57 12.39 -7.86
CA MET A 1 -5.11 11.04 -8.13
C MET A 1 -3.99 10.04 -8.13
N ALA A 2 -4.14 8.99 -7.32
CA ALA A 2 -3.21 7.89 -7.25
C ALA A 2 -3.15 7.20 -8.62
N ASN A 3 -1.98 6.72 -9.00
CA ASN A 3 -1.75 6.11 -10.32
C ASN A 3 -2.05 4.59 -10.34
N PHE A 4 -2.86 4.10 -9.42
CA PHE A 4 -3.25 2.70 -9.29
C PHE A 4 -4.69 2.61 -8.78
N GLN A 5 -5.31 1.46 -8.99
CA GLN A 5 -6.64 1.15 -8.48
C GLN A 5 -6.59 -0.10 -7.61
N LEU A 6 -7.23 -0.06 -6.44
CA LEU A 6 -7.43 -1.24 -5.63
C LEU A 6 -8.76 -1.92 -5.96
N THR A 7 -8.75 -3.24 -5.86
CA THR A 7 -9.93 -4.10 -5.73
C THR A 7 -9.93 -4.70 -4.33
N SER A 8 -11.04 -5.26 -3.86
CA SER A 8 -11.08 -5.89 -2.52
C SER A 8 -10.02 -6.97 -2.32
N GLU A 9 -9.73 -7.74 -3.38
CA GLU A 9 -8.68 -8.78 -3.35
C GLU A 9 -7.28 -8.17 -3.28
N THR A 10 -7.00 -7.20 -4.16
CA THR A 10 -5.67 -6.59 -4.23
C THR A 10 -5.37 -5.70 -3.03
N ALA A 11 -6.39 -5.07 -2.44
CA ALA A 11 -6.29 -4.32 -1.19
C ALA A 11 -5.73 -5.18 -0.05
N PHE A 12 -6.25 -6.40 0.13
CA PHE A 12 -5.76 -7.32 1.15
C PHE A 12 -4.30 -7.72 0.92
N LYS A 13 -3.95 -8.00 -0.35
CA LYS A 13 -2.58 -8.35 -0.75
C LYS A 13 -1.60 -7.19 -0.52
N VAL A 14 -1.96 -5.98 -0.93
CA VAL A 14 -1.15 -4.77 -0.74
C VAL A 14 -0.97 -4.50 0.75
N LYS A 15 -2.05 -4.50 1.54
CA LYS A 15 -2.00 -4.34 3.00
C LYS A 15 -1.01 -5.32 3.63
N THR A 16 -1.14 -6.60 3.32
CA THR A 16 -0.26 -7.64 3.88
C THR A 16 1.21 -7.41 3.52
N LYS A 17 1.52 -7.15 2.24
CA LYS A 17 2.90 -6.90 1.79
C LYS A 17 3.48 -5.61 2.37
N PHE A 18 2.66 -4.57 2.46
CA PHE A 18 3.08 -3.26 2.96
C PHE A 18 3.34 -3.31 4.47
N LEU A 19 2.45 -3.92 5.25
CA LEU A 19 2.65 -4.12 6.69
C LEU A 19 3.81 -5.07 7.02
N ARG A 20 4.13 -6.04 6.16
CA ARG A 20 5.36 -6.84 6.32
C ARG A 20 6.61 -5.99 6.22
N LYS A 21 6.62 -5.01 5.30
CA LYS A 21 7.74 -4.08 5.12
C LYS A 21 7.80 -3.04 6.24
N TYR A 22 6.64 -2.59 6.71
CA TYR A 22 6.49 -1.57 7.75
C TYR A 22 5.63 -2.10 8.89
N ARG A 23 6.25 -2.94 9.72
CA ARG A 23 5.56 -3.66 10.80
C ARG A 23 4.93 -2.72 11.83
N ASP A 24 5.52 -1.54 12.04
CA ASP A 24 5.03 -0.54 12.99
C ASP A 24 3.69 0.08 12.58
N LEU A 25 3.32 0.00 11.30
CA LEU A 25 2.03 0.48 10.79
C LEU A 25 0.86 -0.44 11.14
N ALA A 26 1.10 -1.60 11.76
CA ALA A 26 0.05 -2.56 12.08
C ALA A 26 -1.02 -1.99 13.03
N ASN A 27 -0.65 -0.99 13.84
CA ASN A 27 -1.55 -0.32 14.78
C ASN A 27 -2.11 1.00 14.24
N GLU A 28 -1.73 1.40 13.03
CA GLU A 28 -2.18 2.65 12.42
C GLU A 28 -3.54 2.46 11.74
N PRO A 29 -4.42 3.48 11.73
CA PRO A 29 -5.75 3.42 11.14
C PRO A 29 -5.72 3.54 9.61
N LEU A 30 -4.98 2.66 8.94
CA LEU A 30 -4.81 2.66 7.49
C LEU A 30 -5.95 1.92 6.77
N GLU A 31 -6.67 2.65 5.92
CA GLU A 31 -7.76 2.10 5.10
C GLU A 31 -7.28 1.74 3.68
N PHE A 32 -7.21 0.44 3.38
CA PHE A 32 -6.95 -0.07 2.03
C PHE A 32 -8.26 -0.26 1.26
N THR A 33 -9.09 0.77 1.17
CA THR A 33 -10.43 0.69 0.58
C THR A 33 -10.40 1.10 -0.90
N PRO A 34 -10.96 0.30 -1.83
CA PRO A 34 -11.15 0.71 -3.22
C PRO A 34 -11.85 2.07 -3.34
N GLY A 35 -11.31 2.96 -4.17
CA GLY A 35 -11.83 4.33 -4.34
C GLY A 35 -11.33 5.35 -3.33
N LYS A 36 -10.49 4.96 -2.35
CA LYS A 36 -9.81 5.85 -1.39
C LYS A 36 -8.28 5.89 -1.56
N GLU A 37 -7.78 5.57 -2.75
CA GLU A 37 -6.35 5.39 -3.00
C GLU A 37 -5.52 6.65 -2.74
N ASP A 38 -6.02 7.85 -3.07
CA ASP A 38 -5.33 9.10 -2.77
C ASP A 38 -5.14 9.30 -1.25
N GLN A 39 -6.19 9.07 -0.45
CA GLN A 39 -6.12 9.21 1.01
C GLN A 39 -5.11 8.20 1.59
N LEU A 40 -5.16 6.95 1.13
CA LEU A 40 -4.21 5.93 1.54
C LEU A 40 -2.77 6.37 1.23
N VAL A 41 -2.52 6.94 0.05
CA VAL A 41 -1.18 7.41 -0.32
C VAL A 41 -0.73 8.54 0.61
N GLU A 42 -1.58 9.51 0.91
CA GLU A 42 -1.27 10.62 1.81
C GLU A 42 -0.98 10.15 3.25
N ASP A 43 -1.78 9.20 3.75
CA ASP A 43 -1.57 8.63 5.09
C ASP A 43 -0.24 7.89 5.16
N LEU A 44 0.05 7.06 4.15
CA LEU A 44 1.30 6.32 4.08
C LEU A 44 2.51 7.25 3.95
N MET A 45 2.43 8.32 3.14
CA MET A 45 3.49 9.32 3.02
C MET A 45 3.85 9.91 4.38
N ARG A 46 2.84 10.29 5.17
CA ARG A 46 3.01 10.86 6.51
C ARG A 46 3.62 9.85 7.48
N LEU A 47 3.10 8.63 7.52
CA LEU A 47 3.51 7.62 8.50
C LEU A 47 4.91 7.07 8.23
N VAL A 48 5.26 6.79 6.98
CA VAL A 48 6.60 6.25 6.64
C VAL A 48 7.62 7.32 6.25
N LYS A 49 7.22 8.60 6.25
CA LYS A 49 8.06 9.76 5.90
C LYS A 49 8.71 9.62 4.51
N ARG A 50 7.88 9.31 3.50
CA ARG A 50 8.29 9.15 2.09
C ARG A 50 7.41 9.98 1.17
N ASP A 51 7.92 10.27 -0.02
CA ASP A 51 7.16 10.98 -1.04
C ASP A 51 6.10 10.10 -1.72
N ARG A 52 5.18 10.76 -2.44
CA ARG A 52 4.08 10.11 -3.17
C ARG A 52 4.61 9.07 -4.16
N THR A 53 5.63 9.42 -4.93
CA THR A 53 6.21 8.56 -5.97
C THR A 53 6.71 7.24 -5.40
N TYR A 54 7.39 7.27 -4.26
CA TYR A 54 7.88 6.08 -3.58
C TYR A 54 6.74 5.20 -3.04
N ILE A 55 5.69 5.81 -2.49
CA ILE A 55 4.52 5.08 -2.00
C ILE A 55 3.78 4.39 -3.14
N GLU A 56 3.44 5.15 -4.20
CA GLU A 56 2.78 4.64 -5.39
C GLU A 56 3.59 3.51 -6.04
N PHE A 57 4.90 3.69 -6.21
CA PHE A 57 5.80 2.65 -6.69
C PHE A 57 5.77 1.39 -5.82
N THR A 58 5.79 1.53 -4.50
CA THR A 58 5.76 0.39 -3.57
C THR A 58 4.44 -0.37 -3.66
N ILE A 59 3.32 0.33 -3.79
CA ILE A 59 2.00 -0.27 -3.94
C ILE A 59 1.90 -0.99 -5.29
N GLN A 60 2.30 -0.35 -6.38
CA GLN A 60 2.33 -0.98 -7.71
C GLN A 60 3.19 -2.25 -7.72
N LYS A 61 4.34 -2.24 -7.03
CA LYS A 61 5.17 -3.44 -6.88
C LYS A 61 4.42 -4.56 -6.15
N ALA A 62 3.65 -4.24 -5.11
CA ALA A 62 2.83 -5.23 -4.41
C ALA A 62 1.67 -5.77 -5.26
N LEU A 63 1.10 -4.92 -6.14
CA LEU A 63 0.05 -5.29 -7.09
C LEU A 63 0.57 -6.23 -8.18
N ALA A 64 1.65 -5.84 -8.86
CA ALA A 64 2.27 -6.54 -9.98
C ALA A 64 2.84 -7.92 -9.60
N ASP A 65 3.09 -8.15 -8.31
CA ASP A 65 3.74 -9.37 -7.86
C ASP A 65 2.82 -10.60 -7.94
N THR A 66 2.81 -11.28 -9.08
CA THR A 66 1.97 -12.47 -9.33
C THR A 66 2.47 -13.75 -8.67
N LYS A 67 3.74 -13.82 -8.20
CA LYS A 67 4.35 -15.06 -7.63
C LYS A 67 5.45 -14.87 -6.55
N GLY A 68 5.74 -13.67 -6.07
CA GLY A 68 6.90 -13.38 -5.22
C GLY A 68 6.64 -13.41 -3.71
N ASN A 69 6.49 -14.59 -3.14
CA ASN A 69 6.76 -14.83 -1.72
C ASN A 69 7.98 -15.75 -1.60
N ARG A 70 9.17 -15.25 -1.99
CA ARG A 70 10.42 -15.83 -1.51
C ARG A 70 10.69 -15.22 -0.15
N LEU A 71 10.60 -16.09 0.85
CA LEU A 71 10.88 -15.87 2.28
C LEU A 71 12.25 -15.23 2.48
#